data_AF-A0A1W9GU62-F1
#
_entry.id   AF-A0A1W9GU62-F1
#
_cell.length_a   1.000
_cell.length_b   1.000
_cell.length_c   1.000
_cell.angle_alpha   90.00
_cell.angle_beta   90.00
_cell.angle_gamma   90.00
#
_symmetry.space_group_name_H-M   'P 1'
#
loop_
_entity.id
_entity.type
_entity.pdbx_description
1 polymer ?
#
loop_
_entity_poly.entity_id
_entity_poly.type
_entity_poly.pdbx_seq_one_letter_code
_entity_poly.pdbx_strand_id
1 'polypeptide(L)'
;MAEAMKREARKFGRVEADDVPALGAEFWTPGRKVSGQIVGWRTVKSERAGQFVETTLYRLSTSGVTVGGEEVEEVEIGGLTGWRMALEKQKAENNFDRLQKGDVITLECLHVNEPKQPGHSPSPRFALEIVRP
;
A
#
# COMPACT_ATOMS: atom_id res chain seq x y z
N MET A 1 23.67 -38.70 -8.46
CA MET A 1 23.88 -37.94 -7.21
C MET A 1 22.51 -37.48 -6.73
N ALA A 2 22.21 -37.71 -5.44
CA ALA A 2 20.92 -37.57 -4.77
C ALA A 2 20.21 -36.23 -5.06
N GLU A 3 18.93 -36.17 -5.37
CA GLU A 3 17.74 -36.46 -4.53
C GLU A 3 17.56 -35.51 -3.34
N ALA A 4 16.41 -34.84 -3.36
CA ALA A 4 15.66 -34.25 -2.25
C ALA A 4 16.20 -32.98 -1.54
N MET A 5 15.54 -31.85 -1.82
CA MET A 5 15.06 -30.96 -0.76
C MET A 5 13.65 -30.44 -1.09
N LYS A 6 12.66 -31.29 -0.81
CA LYS A 6 11.30 -30.86 -0.43
C LYS A 6 11.28 -30.68 1.08
N ARG A 7 10.93 -29.49 1.56
CA ARG A 7 10.33 -29.21 2.88
C ARG A 7 9.32 -28.09 2.66
N GLU A 8 8.06 -28.43 2.41
CA GLU A 8 7.00 -28.42 3.41
C GLU A 8 6.86 -27.09 4.17
N ALA A 9 6.00 -26.22 3.64
CA ALA A 9 5.13 -25.38 4.46
C ALA A 9 3.67 -25.75 4.13
N ARG A 10 2.97 -26.17 5.17
CA ARG A 10 1.71 -26.92 5.16
C ARG A 10 0.53 -25.93 5.17
N LYS A 11 -0.42 -26.14 4.25
CA LYS A 11 -1.84 -25.74 4.23
C LYS A 11 -2.33 -24.72 5.29
N PHE A 12 -2.54 -23.48 4.84
CA PHE A 12 -3.81 -22.75 4.99
C PHE A 12 -4.24 -22.28 3.59
N GLY A 13 -5.54 -22.16 3.34
CA GLY A 13 -6.15 -22.09 2.00
C GLY A 13 -5.52 -21.08 1.03
N ARG A 14 -5.46 -21.50 -0.24
CA ARG A 14 -5.15 -20.72 -1.46
C ARG A 14 -5.32 -19.20 -1.31
N VAL A 15 -4.20 -18.48 -1.32
CA VAL A 15 -3.94 -17.37 -2.25
C VAL A 15 -2.46 -17.49 -2.59
N GLU A 16 -2.14 -17.72 -3.86
CA GLU A 16 -0.75 -17.59 -4.34
C GLU A 16 -0.24 -16.23 -3.88
N ALA A 17 0.86 -16.22 -3.13
CA ALA A 17 1.52 -14.99 -2.73
C ALA A 17 2.14 -14.38 -3.98
N ASP A 18 1.30 -13.72 -4.77
CA ASP A 18 1.72 -12.85 -5.85
C ASP A 18 2.63 -11.77 -5.24
N ASP A 19 3.84 -11.63 -5.79
CA ASP A 19 4.91 -10.68 -5.45
C ASP A 19 4.48 -9.23 -5.76
N VAL A 20 3.33 -8.79 -5.23
CA VAL A 20 2.80 -7.45 -5.47
C VAL A 20 3.62 -6.43 -4.67
N PRO A 21 4.28 -5.46 -5.32
CA PRO A 21 5.13 -4.50 -4.64
C PRO A 21 4.30 -3.54 -3.79
N ALA A 22 4.70 -3.37 -2.53
CA ALA A 22 4.14 -2.34 -1.66
C ALA A 22 4.82 -0.99 -1.91
N LEU A 23 4.04 0.05 -2.17
CA LEU A 23 4.56 1.40 -2.43
C LEU A 23 5.04 2.06 -1.14
N GLY A 24 6.33 1.90 -0.85
CA GLY A 24 7.02 2.54 0.27
C GLY A 24 7.17 4.06 0.13
N ALA A 25 7.68 4.73 1.17
CA ALA A 25 7.83 6.18 1.18
C ALA A 25 8.78 6.70 0.08
N GLU A 26 9.80 5.92 -0.28
CA GLU A 26 10.79 6.20 -1.31
C GLU A 26 10.23 6.26 -2.74
N PHE A 27 9.11 5.60 -3.00
CA PHE A 27 8.45 5.63 -4.30
C PHE A 27 7.82 6.99 -4.61
N TRP A 28 7.44 7.73 -3.56
CA TRP A 28 6.65 8.94 -3.69
C TRP A 28 7.52 10.19 -3.84
N THR A 29 7.23 10.96 -4.89
CA THR A 29 7.77 12.30 -5.10
C THR A 29 6.63 13.30 -5.25
N PRO A 30 6.81 14.58 -4.88
CA PRO A 30 5.79 15.60 -5.10
C PRO A 30 5.31 15.62 -6.55
N GLY A 31 4.00 15.66 -6.76
CA GLY A 31 3.32 15.60 -8.06
C GLY A 31 3.12 14.20 -8.63
N ARG A 32 3.72 13.14 -8.04
CA ARG A 32 3.51 11.76 -8.51
C ARG A 32 2.08 11.32 -8.24
N LYS A 33 1.46 10.71 -9.26
CA LYS A 33 0.08 10.21 -9.22
C LYS A 33 0.05 8.70 -9.41
N VAL A 34 -0.80 8.03 -8.65
CA VAL A 34 -1.13 6.61 -8.80
C VAL A 34 -2.64 6.50 -8.77
N SER A 35 -3.20 5.90 -9.82
CA SER A 35 -4.63 5.60 -9.90
C SER A 35 -4.82 4.11 -10.10
N GLY A 36 -5.87 3.56 -9.51
CA GLY A 36 -6.16 2.14 -9.64
C GLY A 36 -7.47 1.75 -8.96
N GLN A 37 -7.93 0.54 -9.27
CA GLN A 37 -9.11 -0.04 -8.67
C GLN A 37 -8.73 -0.95 -7.51
N ILE A 38 -9.44 -0.84 -6.39
CA ILE A 38 -9.25 -1.73 -5.23
C ILE A 38 -9.73 -3.14 -5.61
N VAL A 39 -8.80 -4.09 -5.66
CA VAL A 39 -9.10 -5.50 -5.99
C VAL A 39 -9.06 -6.41 -4.77
N GLY A 40 -8.41 -5.98 -3.69
CA GLY A 40 -8.31 -6.70 -2.42
C GLY A 40 -7.56 -5.92 -1.35
N TRP A 41 -7.36 -6.55 -0.20
CA TRP A 41 -6.52 -6.03 0.89
C TRP A 41 -6.04 -7.17 1.78
N ARG A 42 -4.96 -6.95 2.50
CA ARG A 42 -4.43 -7.85 3.53
C ARG A 42 -3.95 -7.08 4.74
N THR A 43 -3.98 -7.72 5.90
CA THR A 43 -3.42 -7.14 7.13
C THR A 43 -2.09 -7.81 7.44
N VAL A 44 -1.05 -7.00 7.58
CA VAL A 44 0.29 -7.43 7.94
C VAL A 44 0.57 -7.02 9.39
N LYS A 45 1.13 -7.94 10.17
CA LYS A 45 1.59 -7.66 11.53
C LYS A 45 3.08 -7.40 11.49
N SER A 46 3.52 -6.25 12.01
CA SER A 46 4.93 -5.91 12.16
C SER A 46 5.23 -5.57 13.61
N GLU A 47 6.44 -5.88 14.07
CA GLU A 47 6.91 -5.46 15.39
C GLU A 47 7.69 -4.16 15.25
N ARG A 48 7.30 -3.13 16.01
CA ARG A 48 7.98 -1.84 16.05
C ARG A 48 8.16 -1.41 17.49
N ALA A 49 9.42 -1.25 17.92
CA ALA A 49 9.78 -0.86 19.29
C ALA A 49 9.14 -1.77 20.38
N GLY A 50 9.07 -3.08 20.12
CA GLY A 50 8.51 -4.07 21.04
C GLY A 50 6.97 -4.10 21.10
N GLN A 51 6.28 -3.40 20.20
CA GLN A 51 4.83 -3.45 20.04
C GLN A 51 4.45 -4.05 18.69
N PHE A 52 3.44 -4.93 18.69
CA PHE A 52 2.84 -5.42 17.45
C PHE A 52 1.92 -4.36 16.86
N VAL A 53 2.20 -3.96 15.62
CA VAL A 53 1.42 -3.01 14.84
C VAL A 53 0.78 -3.77 13.69
N GLU A 54 -0.54 -3.71 13.60
CA GLU A 54 -1.30 -4.23 12.47
C GLU A 54 -1.45 -3.14 11.41
N THR A 55 -1.10 -3.46 10.16
CA THR A 55 -1.17 -2.54 9.03
C THR A 55 -1.96 -3.18 7.91
N THR A 56 -3.05 -2.52 7.47
CA THR A 56 -3.79 -2.93 6.29
C THR A 56 -3.11 -2.38 5.04
N LEU A 57 -2.78 -3.26 4.11
CA LEU A 57 -2.33 -2.95 2.75
C LEU A 57 -3.49 -3.23 1.78
N TYR A 58 -3.83 -2.24 0.97
CA TYR A 58 -4.85 -2.33 -0.07
C TYR A 58 -4.17 -2.62 -1.40
N ARG A 59 -4.66 -3.65 -2.10
CA ARG A 59 -4.18 -4.00 -3.43
C ARG A 59 -4.96 -3.21 -4.47
N LEU A 60 -4.22 -2.52 -5.32
CA LEU A 60 -4.71 -1.77 -6.45
C LEU A 60 -4.31 -2.49 -7.73
N SER A 61 -5.29 -2.72 -8.60
CA SER A 61 -5.00 -2.96 -10.01
C SER A 61 -4.81 -1.61 -10.69
N THR A 62 -3.67 -1.42 -11.33
CA THR A 62 -3.21 -0.16 -11.91
C THR A 62 -2.65 -0.40 -13.31
N SER A 63 -2.64 0.65 -14.13
CA SER A 63 -2.03 0.63 -15.45
C SER A 63 -0.93 1.69 -15.50
N GLY A 64 0.32 1.28 -15.72
CA GLY A 64 1.44 2.20 -15.94
C GLY A 64 2.18 2.66 -14.68
N VAL A 65 2.12 1.92 -13.57
CA VAL A 65 2.98 2.19 -12.41
C VAL A 65 4.30 1.46 -12.57
N THR A 66 5.40 2.22 -12.63
CA THR A 66 6.75 1.66 -12.66
C THR A 66 7.36 1.60 -11.25
N VAL A 67 7.74 0.40 -10.81
CA VAL A 67 8.45 0.13 -9.56
C VAL A 67 9.77 -0.57 -9.89
N GLY A 68 10.91 -0.06 -9.39
CA GLY A 68 12.22 -0.69 -9.65
C GLY A 68 12.66 -0.73 -11.12
N GLY A 69 12.00 0.03 -12.01
CA GLY A 69 12.27 0.01 -13.46
C GLY A 69 11.35 -0.93 -14.25
N GLU A 70 10.47 -1.68 -13.58
CA GLU A 70 9.51 -2.57 -14.20
C GLU A 70 8.10 -1.98 -14.09
N GLU A 71 7.32 -2.09 -15.17
CA GLU A 71 5.90 -1.75 -15.14
C GLU A 71 5.12 -2.89 -14.49
N VAL A 72 4.30 -2.55 -13.49
CA VAL A 72 3.51 -3.52 -12.73
C VAL A 72 2.03 -3.21 -12.87
N GLU A 73 1.24 -4.28 -12.98
CA GLU A 73 -0.22 -4.22 -13.12
C GLU A 73 -0.95 -4.16 -11.77
N GLU A 74 -0.26 -4.56 -10.70
CA GLU A 74 -0.78 -4.50 -9.34
C GLU A 74 0.24 -3.88 -8.40
N VAL A 75 -0.25 -3.09 -7.45
CA VAL A 75 0.56 -2.51 -6.37
C VAL A 75 -0.21 -2.58 -5.06
N GLU A 76 0.51 -2.63 -3.94
CA GLU A 76 -0.08 -2.51 -2.61
C GLU A 76 0.19 -1.12 -2.02
N ILE A 77 -0.84 -0.51 -1.44
CA ILE A 77 -0.71 0.76 -0.71
C ILE A 77 -1.22 0.62 0.72
N GLY A 78 -0.44 1.14 1.67
CA GLY A 78 -0.76 1.08 3.07
C GLY A 78 0.47 1.27 3.93
N GLY A 79 0.30 1.35 5.24
CA GLY A 79 1.42 1.51 6.18
C GLY A 79 2.11 2.87 6.19
N LEU A 80 1.72 3.78 5.31
CA LEU A 80 2.19 5.17 5.34
C LEU A 80 1.26 6.03 6.19
N THR A 81 1.83 6.82 7.10
CA THR A 81 1.06 7.77 7.93
C THR A 81 0.24 8.73 7.06
N GLY A 82 0.82 9.21 5.95
CA GLY A 82 0.12 10.07 5.01
C GLY A 82 -1.11 9.42 4.38
N TRP A 83 -1.04 8.13 4.08
CA TRP A 83 -2.17 7.37 3.52
C TRP A 83 -3.32 7.28 4.52
N ARG A 84 -3.00 6.91 5.77
CA ARG A 84 -3.99 6.88 6.85
C ARG A 84 -4.66 8.24 7.02
N MET A 85 -3.88 9.32 7.03
CA MET A 85 -4.43 10.67 7.18
C MET A 85 -5.30 11.09 5.99
N ALA A 86 -4.98 10.66 4.77
CA ALA A 86 -5.80 10.92 3.60
C ALA A 86 -7.17 10.19 3.69
N LEU A 87 -7.19 8.95 4.18
CA LEU A 87 -8.44 8.22 4.47
C LEU A 87 -9.25 8.88 5.59
N GLU A 88 -8.61 9.32 6.67
CA GLU A 88 -9.29 10.04 7.77
C GLU A 88 -9.90 11.37 7.28
N LYS A 89 -9.21 12.08 6.39
CA LYS A 89 -9.74 13.28 5.74
C LYS A 89 -10.97 12.97 4.89
N GLN A 90 -10.91 11.91 4.06
CA GLN A 90 -12.06 11.45 3.28
C GLN A 90 -13.26 11.12 4.17
N LYS A 91 -13.02 10.47 5.31
CA LYS A 91 -14.07 10.17 6.30
C LYS A 91 -14.71 11.43 6.87
N ALA A 92 -13.91 12.44 7.19
CA ALA A 92 -14.39 13.69 7.76
C ALA A 92 -15.14 14.57 6.74
N GLU A 93 -14.68 14.63 5.50
CA GLU A 93 -15.20 15.59 4.50
C GLU A 93 -16.29 15.00 3.61
N ASN A 94 -16.22 13.69 3.29
CA ASN A 94 -17.07 13.06 2.28
C ASN A 94 -17.96 11.93 2.86
N ASN A 95 -18.09 11.87 4.19
CA ASN A 95 -18.82 10.81 4.91
C ASN A 95 -18.40 9.39 4.48
N PHE A 96 -17.11 9.25 4.14
CA PHE A 96 -16.52 8.00 3.70
C PHE A 96 -16.27 7.07 4.90
N ASP A 97 -16.81 5.85 4.88
CA ASP A 97 -16.60 4.91 5.97
C ASP A 97 -15.31 4.08 5.79
N ARG A 98 -15.22 3.39 4.65
CA ARG A 98 -14.13 2.47 4.30
C ARG A 98 -14.02 2.24 2.79
N LEU A 99 -12.83 1.82 2.36
CA LEU A 99 -12.60 1.35 0.99
C LEU A 99 -13.31 0.02 0.79
N GLN A 100 -13.87 -0.16 -0.39
CA GLN A 100 -14.52 -1.38 -0.82
C GLN A 100 -13.87 -1.92 -2.08
N LYS A 101 -13.97 -3.24 -2.28
CA LYS A 101 -13.55 -3.84 -3.54
C LYS A 101 -14.37 -3.23 -4.68
N GLY A 102 -13.69 -2.78 -5.72
CA GLY A 102 -14.31 -2.10 -6.86
C GLY A 102 -14.20 -0.57 -6.81
N ASP A 103 -13.93 0.04 -5.66
CA ASP A 103 -13.69 1.49 -5.56
C ASP A 103 -12.46 1.86 -6.41
N VAL A 104 -12.58 2.92 -7.20
CA VAL A 104 -11.46 3.49 -7.96
C VAL A 104 -10.88 4.63 -7.14
N ILE A 105 -9.56 4.62 -6.94
CA ILE A 105 -8.89 5.67 -6.19
C ILE A 105 -7.82 6.33 -7.05
N THR A 106 -7.61 7.61 -6.77
CA THR A 106 -6.48 8.38 -7.29
C THR A 106 -5.74 8.98 -6.10
N LEU A 107 -4.48 8.59 -5.92
CA LEU A 107 -3.54 9.22 -4.99
C LEU A 107 -2.63 10.17 -5.74
N GLU A 108 -2.53 11.39 -5.25
CA GLU A 108 -1.50 12.35 -5.65
C GLU A 108 -0.62 12.68 -4.44
N CYS A 109 0.70 12.50 -4.57
CA CYS A 109 1.64 12.94 -3.56
C CYS A 109 1.81 14.46 -3.63
N LEU A 110 1.26 15.18 -2.67
CA LEU A 110 1.32 16.64 -2.60
C LEU A 110 2.69 17.14 -2.13
N HIS A 111 3.23 16.52 -1.09
CA HIS A 111 4.49 16.91 -0.47
C HIS A 111 5.10 15.74 0.28
N VAL A 112 6.43 15.73 0.44
CA VAL A 112 7.15 14.73 1.24
C VAL A 112 7.82 15.45 2.39
N ASN A 113 7.34 15.23 3.61
CA ASN A 113 7.97 15.83 4.79
C ASN A 113 9.26 15.09 5.12
N GLU A 114 10.35 15.84 5.21
CA GLU A 114 11.62 15.31 5.68
C GLU A 114 11.53 14.90 7.16
N PRO A 115 12.20 13.81 7.55
CA PRO A 115 12.26 13.38 8.93
C PRO A 115 12.98 14.42 9.79
N LYS A 116 12.34 14.86 10.89
CA LYS A 116 12.95 15.80 11.84
C LYS A 116 14.07 15.18 12.70
N GLN A 117 14.15 13.85 12.74
CA GLN A 117 15.11 13.10 13.53
C GLN A 117 15.88 12.11 12.64
N PRO A 118 17.21 11.98 12.81
CA PRO A 118 18.01 11.01 12.07
C PRO A 118 17.52 9.58 12.37
N GLY A 119 17.40 8.76 11.32
CA GLY A 119 16.88 7.38 11.41
C GLY A 119 15.37 7.22 11.20
N HIS A 120 14.63 8.31 10.94
CA HIS A 120 13.21 8.25 10.60
C HIS A 120 12.99 8.31 9.08
N SER A 121 11.94 7.63 8.60
CA SER A 121 11.56 7.64 7.18
C SER A 121 10.82 8.93 6.80
N PRO A 122 10.98 9.40 5.55
CA PRO A 122 10.19 10.51 5.02
C PRO A 122 8.68 10.22 5.06
N SER A 123 7.89 11.27 5.22
CA SER A 123 6.44 11.17 5.39
C SER A 123 5.69 11.86 4.24
N PRO A 124 5.38 11.12 3.16
CA PRO A 124 4.60 11.65 2.04
C PRO A 124 3.18 12.02 2.49
N ARG A 125 2.63 13.06 1.87
CA ARG A 125 1.27 13.58 2.08
C ARG A 125 0.49 13.39 0.79
N PHE A 126 -0.74 12.90 0.92
CA PHE A 126 -1.55 12.55 -0.24
C PHE A 126 -2.83 13.38 -0.31
N ALA A 127 -3.18 13.80 -1.53
CA ALA A 127 -4.56 14.00 -1.91
C ALA A 127 -5.10 12.65 -2.36
N LEU A 128 -6.25 12.26 -1.83
CA LEU A 128 -6.94 11.02 -2.17
C LEU A 128 -8.29 11.39 -2.74
N GLU A 129 -8.58 10.92 -3.94
CA GLU A 129 -9.90 10.93 -4.55
C GLU A 129 -10.42 9.49 -4.61
N ILE A 130 -11.70 9.30 -4.31
CA ILE A 130 -12.35 7.98 -4.31
C ILE A 130 -13.62 8.12 -5.14
N VAL A 131 -13.71 7.32 -6.20
CA VAL A 131 -14.89 7.20 -7.05
C VAL A 131 -15.48 5.81 -6.82
N ARG A 132 -16.72 5.78 -6.36
CA ARG A 132 -17.50 4.55 -6.24
C ARG A 132 -18.42 4.43 -7.45
N PRO A 133 -18.17 3.47 -8.37
CA PRO A 133 -19.07 3.21 -9.50
C PRO A 133 -20.38 2.55 -9.05
#